data_AF-A0A2Z6DZJ0-F1
#
_entry.id   AF-A0A2Z6DZJ0-F1
#
_cell.length_a   1.000
_cell.length_b   1.000
_cell.length_c   1.000
_cell.angle_alpha   90.00
_cell.angle_beta   90.00
_cell.angle_gamma   90.00
#
_symmetry.space_group_name_H-M   'P 1'
#
loop_
_entity.id
_entity.type
_entity.pdbx_description
1 polymer ?
#
loop_
_entity_poly.entity_id
_entity_poly.type
_entity_poly.pdbx_seq_one_letter_code
_entity_poly.pdbx_strand_id
1 'polypeptide(L)'
;MMARRCFLRTRFVAVVGALLTAGCGLVVPPEGMEDLVAWQQQSAASLKGRVKPLPQVRTIVPLTYAAYDLPDPFALSRFLPPPPKAEAAAVDPGLPAPDLTRAREPLEAFALDDLALRGVLEQKGTRWGLIAAPDGKLYRVTVGNYLGKDFGQIVAIEPAETDAGRQWRIVLRELVRDDDGRWRERERELVSQGG
;
A
#
# COMPACT_ATOMS: atom_id res chain seq x y z
N MET A 1 88.84 36.12 -6.81
CA MET A 1 89.51 34.81 -7.01
C MET A 1 88.81 33.61 -6.33
N MET A 2 87.50 33.65 -6.04
CA MET A 2 86.79 32.54 -5.35
C MET A 2 85.98 31.60 -6.26
N ALA A 3 85.59 32.00 -7.47
CA ALA A 3 84.70 31.18 -8.31
C ALA A 3 85.38 29.96 -8.98
N ARG A 4 86.70 29.95 -9.15
CA ARG A 4 87.41 28.88 -9.90
C ARG A 4 87.70 27.61 -9.10
N ARG A 5 87.69 27.66 -7.76
CA ARG A 5 87.92 26.49 -6.90
C ARG A 5 86.66 25.68 -6.58
N CYS A 6 85.47 26.28 -6.77
CA CYS A 6 84.20 25.60 -6.54
C CYS A 6 83.82 24.68 -7.72
N PHE A 7 84.08 25.13 -8.97
CA PHE A 7 83.68 24.37 -10.17
C PHE A 7 84.52 23.11 -10.45
N LEU A 8 85.77 23.05 -9.96
CA LEU A 8 86.69 21.95 -10.25
C LEU A 8 86.46 20.72 -9.34
N ARG A 9 85.94 20.94 -8.11
CA ARG A 9 85.60 19.86 -7.17
C ARG A 9 84.32 19.12 -7.56
N THR A 10 83.33 19.82 -8.09
CA THR A 10 82.04 19.21 -8.48
C THR A 10 82.19 18.29 -9.70
N ARG A 11 83.07 18.63 -10.65
CA ARG A 11 83.30 17.80 -11.84
C ARG A 11 84.05 16.50 -11.55
N PHE A 12 84.95 16.48 -10.55
CA PHE A 12 85.69 15.28 -10.20
C PHE A 12 84.81 14.22 -9.51
N VAL A 13 83.87 14.65 -8.67
CA VAL A 13 82.90 13.75 -8.01
C VAL A 13 81.95 13.10 -9.02
N ALA A 14 81.52 13.83 -10.05
CA ALA A 14 80.62 13.30 -11.07
C ALA A 14 81.27 12.20 -11.95
N VAL A 15 82.56 12.33 -12.26
CA VAL A 15 83.27 11.35 -13.11
C VAL A 15 83.54 10.04 -12.36
N VAL A 16 83.89 10.09 -11.08
CA VAL A 16 84.11 8.89 -10.26
C VAL A 16 82.80 8.13 -10.02
N GLY A 17 81.67 8.84 -9.86
CA GLY A 17 80.36 8.22 -9.71
C GLY A 17 79.90 7.41 -10.93
N ALA A 18 80.18 7.92 -12.14
CA ALA A 18 79.77 7.25 -13.38
C ALA A 18 80.58 5.97 -13.70
N LEU A 19 81.83 5.88 -13.24
CA LEU A 19 82.69 4.72 -13.52
C LEU A 19 82.36 3.49 -12.64
N LEU A 20 81.79 3.72 -11.45
CA LEU A 20 81.46 2.64 -10.50
C LEU A 20 80.16 1.89 -10.83
N THR A 21 79.28 2.45 -11.67
CA THR A 21 77.96 1.83 -11.98
C THR A 21 77.93 0.94 -13.22
N ALA A 22 79.03 0.80 -13.96
CA ALA A 22 79.07 0.01 -15.20
C ALA A 22 79.29 -1.51 -15.00
N GLY A 23 79.41 -2.00 -13.75
CA GLY A 23 79.85 -3.37 -13.46
C GLY A 23 78.78 -4.45 -13.23
N CYS A 24 77.49 -4.13 -13.14
CA CYS A 24 76.45 -5.10 -12.73
C CYS A 24 75.59 -5.70 -13.86
N GLY A 25 76.00 -5.60 -15.13
CA GLY A 25 75.12 -5.92 -16.27
C GLY A 25 75.33 -7.26 -16.98
N LEU A 26 76.41 -8.01 -16.74
CA LEU A 26 76.72 -9.23 -17.50
C LEU A 26 76.41 -10.49 -16.68
N VAL A 27 75.15 -10.94 -16.76
CA VAL A 27 74.72 -12.27 -16.32
C VAL A 27 74.82 -13.21 -17.52
N VAL A 28 75.86 -14.05 -17.55
CA VAL A 28 75.91 -15.26 -18.37
C VAL A 28 75.45 -16.41 -17.46
N PRO A 29 74.40 -17.17 -17.82
CA PRO A 29 73.95 -18.28 -16.99
C PRO A 29 74.96 -19.44 -17.01
N PRO A 30 75.30 -20.05 -15.87
CA PRO A 30 76.17 -21.24 -15.81
C PRO A 30 75.49 -22.49 -16.40
N GLU A 31 76.29 -23.41 -16.95
CA GLU A 31 75.83 -24.67 -17.55
C GLU A 31 75.05 -25.54 -16.55
N GLY A 32 73.90 -26.09 -16.97
CA GLY A 32 73.04 -26.96 -16.15
C GLY A 32 71.71 -26.35 -15.67
N MET A 33 71.37 -25.12 -16.08
CA MET A 33 70.07 -24.48 -15.79
C MET A 33 69.10 -24.47 -16.98
N GLU A 34 69.37 -25.25 -18.02
CA GLU A 34 68.52 -25.32 -19.22
C GLU A 34 67.11 -25.83 -18.88
N ASP A 35 67.01 -26.76 -17.91
CA ASP A 35 65.73 -27.31 -17.46
C ASP A 35 64.87 -26.26 -16.73
N LEU A 36 65.49 -25.40 -15.91
CA LEU A 36 64.77 -24.32 -15.24
C LEU A 36 64.24 -23.29 -16.25
N VAL A 37 65.04 -22.95 -17.25
CA VAL A 37 64.63 -22.04 -18.33
C VAL A 37 63.51 -22.68 -19.16
N ALA A 38 63.62 -23.96 -19.49
CA ALA A 38 62.59 -24.70 -20.22
C ALA A 38 61.27 -24.78 -19.42
N TRP A 39 61.34 -25.09 -18.12
CA TRP A 39 60.19 -25.12 -17.24
C TRP A 39 59.54 -23.74 -17.09
N GLN A 40 60.33 -22.67 -17.00
CA GLN A 40 59.82 -21.30 -16.93
C GLN A 40 59.07 -20.93 -18.21
N GLN A 41 59.60 -21.27 -19.38
CA GLN A 41 58.95 -21.02 -20.66
C GLN A 41 57.66 -21.83 -20.81
N GLN A 42 57.66 -23.10 -20.39
CA GLN A 42 56.48 -23.97 -20.46
C GLN A 42 55.38 -23.53 -19.48
N SER A 43 55.77 -23.09 -18.29
CA SER A 43 54.84 -22.55 -17.28
C SER A 43 54.23 -21.22 -17.74
N ALA A 44 55.01 -20.34 -18.37
CA ALA A 44 54.53 -19.07 -18.91
C ALA A 44 53.52 -19.28 -20.05
N ALA A 45 53.72 -20.27 -20.92
CA ALA A 45 52.80 -20.58 -22.02
C ALA A 45 51.44 -21.12 -21.55
N SER A 46 51.42 -21.76 -20.38
CA SER A 46 50.23 -22.44 -19.82
C SER A 46 49.28 -21.50 -19.09
N LEU A 47 49.73 -20.30 -18.71
CA LEU A 47 48.95 -19.31 -17.96
C LEU A 47 48.10 -18.42 -18.88
N LYS A 48 47.16 -19.01 -19.62
CA LYS A 48 46.10 -18.24 -20.30
C LYS A 48 44.92 -18.09 -19.35
N GLY A 49 44.91 -17.01 -18.57
CA GLY A 49 43.77 -16.67 -17.71
C GLY A 49 42.50 -16.51 -18.55
N ARG A 50 41.49 -17.34 -18.30
CA ARG A 50 40.17 -17.17 -18.93
C ARG A 50 39.43 -16.04 -18.22
N VAL A 51 39.45 -14.85 -18.83
CA VAL A 51 38.66 -13.71 -18.35
C VAL A 51 37.20 -13.98 -18.65
N LYS A 52 36.33 -13.90 -17.63
CA LYS A 52 34.88 -14.02 -17.84
C LYS A 52 34.43 -12.84 -18.72
N PRO A 53 33.64 -13.07 -19.77
CA PRO A 53 33.18 -11.99 -20.63
C PRO A 53 32.40 -10.96 -19.82
N LEU A 54 32.51 -9.69 -20.23
CA LEU A 54 31.79 -8.59 -19.60
C LEU A 54 30.28 -8.89 -19.63
N PRO A 55 29.56 -8.65 -18.53
CA PRO A 55 28.11 -8.80 -18.52
C PRO A 55 27.49 -7.81 -19.52
N GLN A 56 26.46 -8.25 -20.23
CA GLN A 56 25.75 -7.40 -21.18
C GLN A 56 24.95 -6.33 -20.42
N VAL A 57 25.09 -5.07 -20.85
CA VAL A 57 24.32 -3.95 -20.32
C VAL A 57 22.85 -4.14 -20.72
N ARG A 58 21.96 -4.18 -19.73
CA ARG A 58 20.51 -4.26 -19.99
C ARG A 58 20.03 -2.90 -20.48
N THR A 59 19.31 -2.90 -21.61
CA THR A 59 18.64 -1.69 -22.09
C THR A 59 17.45 -1.40 -21.19
N ILE A 60 17.35 -0.16 -20.70
CA ILE A 60 16.17 0.30 -19.95
C ILE A 60 15.07 0.60 -20.97
N VAL A 61 13.94 -0.09 -20.85
CA VAL A 61 12.74 0.23 -21.63
C VAL A 61 12.05 1.42 -20.93
N PRO A 62 11.82 2.55 -21.62
CA PRO A 62 11.09 3.66 -21.02
C PRO A 62 9.63 3.25 -20.83
N LEU A 63 9.14 3.30 -19.60
CA LEU A 63 7.73 3.12 -19.29
C LEU A 63 7.03 4.47 -19.53
N THR A 64 6.21 4.55 -20.57
CA THR A 64 5.40 5.75 -20.84
C THR A 64 4.23 5.81 -19.86
N TYR A 65 4.09 6.95 -19.18
CA TYR A 65 3.00 7.17 -18.24
C TYR A 65 1.76 7.67 -18.99
N ALA A 66 0.78 6.79 -19.20
CA ALA A 66 -0.44 7.05 -19.97
C ALA A 66 -1.62 7.55 -19.11
N ALA A 67 -1.38 8.24 -17.99
CA ALA A 67 -2.47 8.69 -17.11
C ALA A 67 -3.09 10.04 -17.51
N TYR A 68 -2.59 10.69 -18.56
CA TYR A 68 -3.13 11.98 -19.03
C TYR A 68 -4.55 11.85 -19.58
N ASP A 69 -4.91 10.69 -20.13
CA ASP A 69 -6.25 10.42 -20.67
C ASP A 69 -7.18 9.75 -19.64
N LEU A 70 -6.69 9.50 -18.42
CA LEU A 70 -7.51 8.94 -17.35
C LEU A 70 -8.33 10.06 -16.66
N PRO A 71 -9.56 9.75 -16.22
CA PRO A 71 -10.32 10.67 -15.37
C PRO A 71 -9.51 11.02 -14.11
N ASP A 72 -9.47 12.30 -13.76
CA ASP A 72 -8.74 12.78 -12.58
C ASP A 72 -9.25 12.08 -11.31
N PRO A 73 -8.39 11.27 -10.63
CA PRO A 73 -8.78 10.55 -9.44
C PRO A 73 -9.06 11.46 -8.23
N PHE A 74 -8.64 12.73 -8.28
CA PHE A 74 -8.81 13.72 -7.21
C PHE A 74 -9.79 14.85 -7.57
N ALA A 75 -10.50 14.72 -8.69
CA ALA A 75 -11.53 15.70 -9.06
C ALA A 75 -12.57 15.84 -7.94
N LEU A 76 -12.82 17.08 -7.49
CA LEU A 76 -13.76 17.39 -6.41
C LEU A 76 -15.17 16.85 -6.68
N SER A 77 -15.55 16.69 -7.94
CA SER A 77 -16.82 16.10 -8.36
C SER A 77 -16.99 14.63 -7.94
N ARG A 78 -15.91 13.91 -7.61
CA ARG A 78 -15.97 12.54 -7.07
C ARG A 78 -16.28 12.50 -5.57
N PHE A 79 -15.99 13.58 -4.85
CA PHE A 79 -16.21 13.68 -3.40
C PHE A 79 -17.46 14.47 -3.03
N LEU A 80 -17.91 15.36 -3.93
CA LEU A 80 -19.16 16.07 -3.73
C LEU A 80 -20.33 15.14 -4.10
N PRO A 81 -21.37 15.07 -3.27
CA PRO A 81 -22.64 14.48 -3.68
C PRO A 81 -23.07 15.16 -4.99
N PRO A 82 -23.57 14.40 -5.98
CA PRO A 82 -24.10 15.02 -7.18
C PRO A 82 -25.16 16.05 -6.76
N PRO A 83 -25.22 17.22 -7.42
CA PRO A 83 -26.26 18.20 -7.13
C PRO A 83 -27.61 17.46 -7.19
N PRO A 84 -28.56 17.76 -6.28
CA PRO A 84 -29.87 17.12 -6.31
C PRO A 84 -30.49 17.43 -7.67
N LYS A 85 -30.31 16.50 -8.62
CA LYS A 85 -30.90 16.60 -9.93
C LYS A 85 -32.39 16.60 -9.64
N ALA A 86 -33.05 17.70 -9.94
CA ALA A 86 -34.50 17.84 -9.89
C ALA A 86 -35.13 16.99 -11.00
N GLU A 87 -34.70 15.75 -11.12
CA GLU A 87 -35.40 14.70 -11.79
C GLU A 87 -36.19 14.04 -10.68
N ALA A 88 -37.49 14.30 -10.68
CA ALA A 88 -38.43 13.29 -10.24
C ALA A 88 -37.94 11.98 -10.86
N ALA A 89 -37.20 11.19 -10.09
CA ALA A 89 -36.86 9.84 -10.46
C ALA A 89 -38.22 9.21 -10.69
N ALA A 90 -38.54 8.98 -11.96
CA ALA A 90 -39.68 8.17 -12.32
C ALA A 90 -39.51 6.92 -11.46
N VAL A 91 -40.37 6.76 -10.47
CA VAL A 91 -40.45 5.57 -9.65
C VAL A 91 -40.82 4.50 -10.64
N ASP A 92 -39.82 3.82 -11.18
CA ASP A 92 -40.01 2.67 -12.03
C ASP A 92 -40.85 1.71 -11.17
N PRO A 93 -42.04 1.28 -11.63
CA PRO A 93 -43.04 0.60 -10.79
C PRO A 93 -42.63 -0.79 -10.26
N GLY A 94 -41.33 -1.13 -10.32
CA GLY A 94 -40.75 -2.33 -9.74
C GLY A 94 -39.41 -2.14 -9.03
N LEU A 95 -38.91 -0.89 -8.88
CA LEU A 95 -37.67 -0.62 -8.15
C LEU A 95 -37.98 -0.16 -6.71
N PRO A 96 -37.27 -0.70 -5.69
CA PRO A 96 -37.52 -0.36 -4.29
C PRO A 96 -37.12 1.09 -4.04
N ALA A 97 -38.08 1.98 -3.76
CA ALA A 97 -37.83 3.40 -3.51
C ALA A 97 -38.22 3.76 -2.06
N PRO A 98 -37.49 4.68 -1.41
CA PRO A 98 -37.85 5.14 -0.07
C PRO A 98 -39.11 5.99 -0.11
N ASP A 99 -40.01 5.75 0.85
CA ASP A 99 -41.16 6.61 1.07
C ASP A 99 -40.71 7.93 1.69
N LEU A 100 -40.71 9.00 0.88
CA LEU A 100 -40.36 10.36 1.32
C LEU A 100 -41.56 11.15 1.85
N THR A 101 -42.77 10.59 1.77
CA THR A 101 -44.00 11.28 2.19
C THR A 101 -44.27 11.11 3.68
N ARG A 102 -43.67 10.10 4.31
CA ARG A 102 -43.81 9.85 5.75
C ARG A 102 -42.98 10.81 6.60
N ALA A 103 -43.43 11.03 7.83
CA ALA A 103 -42.60 11.67 8.84
C ALA A 103 -41.40 10.77 9.20
N ARG A 104 -40.21 11.38 9.28
CA ARG A 104 -38.98 10.66 9.67
C ARG A 104 -38.97 10.41 11.17
N GLU A 105 -38.47 9.25 11.55
CA GLU A 105 -38.23 8.87 12.94
C GLU A 105 -36.92 9.50 13.46
N PRO A 106 -36.79 9.74 14.79
CA PRO A 106 -35.58 10.34 15.36
C PRO A 106 -34.30 9.54 15.07
N LEU A 107 -34.41 8.21 14.96
CA LEU A 107 -33.28 7.31 14.74
C LEU A 107 -32.75 7.33 13.30
N GLU A 108 -33.45 7.98 12.36
CA GLU A 108 -32.99 8.16 10.99
C GLU A 108 -31.98 9.31 10.83
N ALA A 109 -31.76 10.10 11.89
CA ALA A 109 -30.74 11.13 11.91
C ALA A 109 -29.32 10.55 12.06
N PHE A 110 -29.20 9.33 12.58
CA PHE A 110 -27.93 8.68 12.91
C PHE A 110 -27.55 7.63 11.87
N ALA A 111 -26.26 7.36 11.70
CA ALA A 111 -25.84 6.21 10.89
C ALA A 111 -26.17 4.91 11.63
N LEU A 112 -26.46 3.83 10.90
CA LEU A 112 -26.78 2.55 11.53
C LEU A 112 -25.64 2.03 12.41
N ASP A 113 -24.40 2.24 11.98
CA ASP A 113 -23.20 1.79 12.68
C ASP A 113 -22.98 2.51 14.03
N ASP A 114 -23.58 3.69 14.22
CA ASP A 114 -23.54 4.45 15.49
C ASP A 114 -24.64 4.00 16.48
N LEU A 115 -25.59 3.17 16.03
CA LEU A 115 -26.70 2.69 16.83
C LEU A 115 -26.35 1.35 17.47
N ALA A 116 -26.59 1.22 18.78
CA ALA A 116 -26.32 0.00 19.51
C ALA A 116 -27.59 -0.60 20.11
N LEU A 117 -27.86 -1.87 19.80
CA LEU A 117 -28.90 -2.63 20.47
C LEU A 117 -28.45 -2.98 21.90
N ARG A 118 -29.15 -2.44 22.90
CA ARG A 118 -28.89 -2.73 24.33
C ARG A 118 -29.68 -3.91 24.86
N GLY A 119 -30.81 -4.23 24.22
CA GLY A 119 -31.63 -5.38 24.60
C GLY A 119 -33.03 -5.29 24.02
N VAL A 120 -33.88 -6.23 24.44
CA VAL A 120 -35.28 -6.32 24.04
C VAL A 120 -36.17 -6.34 25.28
N LEU A 121 -37.22 -5.53 25.27
CA LEU A 121 -38.27 -5.49 26.27
C LEU A 121 -39.55 -6.09 25.68
N GLU A 122 -40.13 -7.07 26.36
CA GLU A 122 -41.46 -7.56 26.02
C GLU A 122 -42.50 -6.95 26.95
N GLN A 123 -43.51 -6.29 26.38
CA GLN A 123 -44.58 -5.65 27.14
C GLN A 123 -45.91 -5.89 26.43
N LYS A 124 -46.91 -6.40 27.16
CA LYS A 124 -48.26 -6.67 26.63
C LYS A 124 -48.26 -7.56 25.37
N GLY A 125 -47.32 -8.51 25.28
CA GLY A 125 -47.18 -9.41 24.12
C GLY A 125 -46.50 -8.79 22.90
N THR A 126 -46.05 -7.53 22.98
CA THR A 126 -45.27 -6.88 21.92
C THR A 126 -43.81 -6.80 22.35
N ARG A 127 -42.89 -7.21 21.46
CA ARG A 127 -41.45 -7.06 21.65
C ARG A 127 -40.96 -5.71 21.15
N TRP A 128 -40.06 -5.11 21.92
CA TRP A 128 -39.50 -3.80 21.65
C TRP A 128 -37.99 -3.84 21.78
N GLY A 129 -37.28 -3.43 20.74
CA GLY A 129 -35.84 -3.20 20.80
C GLY A 129 -35.52 -1.91 21.55
N LEU A 130 -34.45 -1.94 22.33
CA LEU A 130 -33.89 -0.78 23.01
C LEU A 130 -32.60 -0.36 22.29
N ILE A 131 -32.68 0.71 21.52
CA ILE A 131 -31.58 1.24 20.72
C ILE A 131 -30.97 2.43 21.45
N ALA A 132 -29.68 2.34 21.75
CA ALA A 132 -28.88 3.48 22.20
C ALA A 132 -28.35 4.23 20.98
N ALA A 133 -28.64 5.53 20.92
CA ALA A 133 -28.12 6.43 19.91
C ALA A 133 -26.89 7.21 20.45
N PRO A 134 -26.07 7.79 19.57
CA PRO A 134 -24.88 8.54 19.97
C PRO A 134 -25.19 9.85 20.73
N ASP A 135 -26.46 10.27 20.75
CA ASP A 135 -26.95 11.36 21.60
C ASP A 135 -27.08 10.95 23.09
N GLY A 136 -26.75 9.71 23.43
CA GLY A 136 -26.83 9.16 24.78
C GLY A 136 -28.24 8.79 25.22
N LYS A 137 -29.24 8.90 24.34
CA LYS A 137 -30.64 8.54 24.63
C LYS A 137 -30.93 7.11 24.21
N LEU A 138 -31.89 6.52 24.91
CA LEU A 138 -32.42 5.19 24.62
C LEU A 138 -33.79 5.31 23.96
N TYR A 139 -33.91 4.74 22.77
CA TYR A 139 -35.13 4.74 21.99
C TYR A 139 -35.72 3.34 21.96
N ARG A 140 -37.05 3.28 22.01
CA ARG A 140 -37.81 2.03 21.98
C ARG A 140 -38.41 1.86 20.59
N VAL A 141 -38.12 0.73 19.95
CA VAL A 141 -38.51 0.46 18.56
C VAL A 141 -39.18 -0.90 18.44
N THR A 142 -40.06 -1.07 17.46
CA THR A 142 -40.73 -2.34 17.17
C THR A 142 -40.70 -2.63 15.67
N VAL A 143 -41.22 -3.79 15.27
CA VAL A 143 -41.27 -4.18 13.86
C VAL A 143 -42.02 -3.13 13.04
N GLY A 144 -41.44 -2.71 11.93
CA GLY A 144 -41.95 -1.66 11.06
C GLY A 144 -41.38 -0.25 11.32
N ASN A 145 -40.71 0.00 12.45
CA ASN A 145 -39.99 1.25 12.66
C ASN A 145 -38.75 1.37 11.77
N TYR A 146 -38.21 2.59 11.68
CA TYR A 146 -37.10 2.93 10.79
C TYR A 146 -35.88 3.41 11.59
N LEU A 147 -34.71 2.95 11.15
CA LEU A 147 -33.42 3.19 11.77
C LEU A 147 -32.42 3.60 10.70
N GLY A 148 -31.46 4.44 11.05
CA GLY A 148 -30.35 4.75 10.15
C GLY A 148 -30.71 5.74 9.04
N LYS A 149 -29.67 6.36 8.46
CA LYS A 149 -29.82 7.32 7.35
C LYS A 149 -30.35 6.68 6.07
N ASP A 150 -30.10 5.38 5.89
CA ASP A 150 -30.43 4.60 4.69
C ASP A 150 -31.81 3.92 4.78
N PHE A 151 -32.76 4.53 5.49
CA PHE A 151 -34.16 4.07 5.60
C PHE A 151 -34.31 2.60 6.05
N GLY A 152 -33.51 2.18 7.03
CA GLY A 152 -33.50 0.80 7.53
C GLY A 152 -34.79 0.42 8.25
N GLN A 153 -35.67 -0.34 7.59
CA GLN A 153 -36.91 -0.79 8.20
C GLN A 153 -36.68 -2.06 9.03
N ILE A 154 -37.17 -2.10 10.27
CA ILE A 154 -37.09 -3.30 11.13
C ILE A 154 -38.06 -4.36 10.60
N VAL A 155 -37.50 -5.52 10.22
CA VAL A 155 -38.26 -6.67 9.70
C VAL A 155 -38.57 -7.66 10.82
N ALA A 156 -37.61 -7.92 11.71
CA ALA A 156 -37.77 -8.90 12.79
C ALA A 156 -36.94 -8.56 14.04
N ILE A 157 -37.43 -9.02 15.20
CA ILE A 157 -36.73 -8.97 16.48
C ILE A 157 -36.72 -10.38 17.06
N GLU A 158 -35.55 -11.02 17.06
CA GLU A 158 -35.41 -12.45 17.33
C GLU A 158 -34.22 -12.74 18.27
N PRO A 159 -34.28 -13.82 19.06
CA PRO A 159 -33.13 -14.30 19.80
C PRO A 159 -32.11 -14.94 18.84
N ALA A 160 -30.83 -14.66 19.04
CA ALA A 160 -29.72 -15.27 18.32
C ALA A 160 -28.80 -16.01 19.30
N GLU A 161 -28.45 -17.25 18.98
CA GLU A 161 -27.43 -18.00 19.71
C GLU A 161 -26.06 -17.55 19.18
N THR A 162 -25.18 -17.06 20.03
CA THR A 162 -23.81 -16.64 19.67
C THR A 162 -22.82 -17.36 20.58
N ASP A 163 -21.54 -17.41 20.20
CA ASP A 163 -20.48 -18.06 20.99
C ASP A 163 -20.40 -17.55 22.44
N ALA A 164 -20.85 -16.32 22.69
CA ALA A 164 -20.89 -15.66 23.99
C ALA A 164 -22.20 -15.87 24.79
N GLY A 165 -23.13 -16.71 24.31
CA GLY A 165 -24.42 -17.00 24.93
C GLY A 165 -25.63 -16.52 24.12
N ARG A 166 -26.80 -16.41 24.77
CA ARG A 166 -28.02 -15.90 24.12
C ARG A 166 -27.98 -14.38 23.99
N GLN A 167 -28.09 -13.91 22.76
CA GLN A 167 -28.18 -12.50 22.43
C GLN A 167 -29.49 -12.21 21.69
N TRP A 168 -29.83 -10.94 21.55
CA TRP A 168 -30.93 -10.49 20.72
C TRP A 168 -30.40 -9.90 19.42
N ARG A 169 -31.08 -10.18 18.32
CA ARG A 169 -30.79 -9.62 17.01
C ARG A 169 -32.03 -8.89 16.48
N ILE A 170 -31.79 -7.73 15.87
CA ILE A 170 -32.77 -7.02 15.05
C ILE A 170 -32.34 -7.15 13.60
N VAL A 171 -33.21 -7.72 12.77
CA VAL A 171 -33.02 -7.80 11.32
C VAL A 171 -33.74 -6.63 10.68
N LEU A 172 -33.03 -5.91 9.82
CA LEU A 172 -33.53 -4.72 9.16
C LEU A 172 -33.14 -4.69 7.68
N ARG A 173 -33.92 -3.96 6.90
CA ARG A 173 -33.74 -3.81 5.46
C ARG A 173 -33.51 -2.35 5.10
N GLU A 174 -32.32 -2.04 4.61
CA GLU A 174 -31.89 -0.71 4.20
C GLU A 174 -32.14 -0.49 2.71
N LEU A 175 -32.37 0.76 2.34
CA LEU A 175 -32.42 1.25 0.98
C LEU A 175 -31.20 2.13 0.73
N VAL A 176 -30.22 1.59 0.02
CA VAL A 176 -28.96 2.28 -0.28
C VAL A 176 -28.98 2.76 -1.72
N ARG A 177 -28.46 3.97 -1.95
CA ARG A 177 -28.28 4.51 -3.30
C ARG A 177 -26.93 4.07 -3.85
N ASP A 178 -26.96 3.44 -5.02
CA ASP A 178 -25.78 2.99 -5.75
C ASP A 178 -25.09 4.15 -6.49
N ASP A 179 -23.88 3.91 -6.99
CA ASP A 179 -23.12 4.92 -7.76
C ASP A 179 -23.87 5.36 -9.03
N ASP A 180 -24.66 4.45 -9.61
CA ASP A 180 -25.56 4.71 -10.75
C ASP A 180 -26.81 5.53 -10.36
N GLY A 181 -26.97 5.89 -9.08
CA GLY A 181 -28.11 6.62 -8.55
C GLY A 181 -29.38 5.78 -8.33
N ARG A 182 -29.34 4.47 -8.59
CA ARG A 182 -30.43 3.51 -8.37
C ARG A 182 -30.50 3.09 -6.90
N TRP A 183 -31.72 2.81 -6.42
CA TRP A 183 -31.93 2.26 -5.08
C TRP A 183 -31.75 0.74 -5.08
N ARG A 184 -31.14 0.22 -4.01
CA ARG A 184 -30.92 -1.21 -3.78
C ARG A 184 -31.26 -1.56 -2.34
N GLU A 185 -32.01 -2.64 -2.16
CA GLU A 185 -32.26 -3.19 -0.82
C GLU A 185 -31.03 -3.96 -0.30
N ARG A 186 -30.67 -3.74 0.96
CA ARG A 186 -29.61 -4.45 1.67
C ARG A 186 -30.12 -4.92 3.03
N GLU A 187 -29.96 -6.20 3.32
CA GLU A 187 -30.25 -6.74 4.65
C GLU A 187 -29.09 -6.45 5.61
N ARG A 188 -29.42 -6.05 6.84
CA ARG A 188 -28.47 -5.81 7.92
C ARG A 188 -29.03 -6.36 9.23
N GLU A 189 -28.11 -6.64 10.14
CA GLU A 189 -28.43 -7.09 11.48
C GLU A 189 -27.75 -6.22 12.54
N LEU A 190 -28.50 -5.91 13.60
CA LEU A 190 -27.98 -5.31 14.82
C LEU A 190 -28.06 -6.35 15.94
N VAL A 191 -26.91 -6.72 16.49
CA VAL A 191 -26.81 -7.69 17.59
C VAL A 191 -26.65 -6.95 18.91
N SER A 192 -27.29 -7.46 19.96
CA SER A 192 -27.23 -6.88 21.28
C SER A 192 -25.85 -7.08 21.89
N GLN A 193 -25.20 -6.00 22.31
CA GLN A 193 -23.92 -6.12 23.02
C GLN A 193 -24.19 -6.54 24.47
N GLY A 194 -23.70 -7.72 24.84
CA GLY A 194 -23.75 -8.21 26.22
C GLY A 194 -22.97 -7.27 27.14
N GLY A 195 -23.61 -6.87 28.24
CA GLY A 195 -22.98 -6.12 29.32
C GLY A 195 -22.37 -7.05 30.36
#